data_AF-J9GRH7-F1
#
_entry.id   AF-J9GRH7-F1
#
_cell.length_a   1.000
_cell.length_b   1.000
_cell.length_c   1.000
_cell.angle_alpha   90.00
_cell.angle_beta   90.00
_cell.angle_gamma   90.00
#
_symmetry.space_group_name_H-M   'P 1'
#
loop_
_entity.id
_entity.type
_entity.pdbx_description
1 polymer ?
#
loop_
_entity_poly.entity_id
_entity_poly.type
_entity_poly.pdbx_seq_one_letter_code
_entity_poly.pdbx_strand_id
1 'polypeptide(L)'
;MLAILPLAALAADVKVILSGLATGDKVMLSIASGSYLATIQATENGTFTFVNVPEGKHSVKAEATGYNVMEALTVEVRNNGVVPSQPLKIAVTKMSENPDSWNFEWKEDSSPSGHTTTAHKNEPAEIEFLGKMIVPADVPSFSILKEKYNIVLANDEKPWSQEYAYRMVETMKTLPLYHEKYPKLKPAKFSLTAEHLADDISVVNVEGGCEVRISEDAFYYANPFLVDLDGKRGRLFSKRLHHALTNYMTDFGRNISNVNDILSERFGCSIINIDYTELTQATTQEDAACFQQFKPAELVSIINMFEEFPEGFRKVPHLKYLIRRQNGHDHPLYPAAAAVAWPTLENGYIEFMEKAFGGNSQELTTQRLILHEKTHFLWQHVFSEEIKAEWIKLGGWYKDPNQPSGWSTTKTTEFVSAYAHAKNPDEDMAESVADYVKNPAILMSRSIGKYEFIRDRIMHGVRYITTVPDHLSFEVLNLWPDYDFPGKIKRASITVDGKPEEDKLLTMEIELNDMP
;
A
#
# COMPACT_ATOMS: atom_id res chain seq x y z
N MET A 1 37.65 3.27 -13.95
CA MET A 1 37.56 4.53 -13.20
C MET A 1 36.45 5.39 -13.80
N LEU A 2 35.24 5.19 -13.31
CA LEU A 2 34.15 6.18 -13.26
C LEU A 2 33.32 5.73 -12.06
N ALA A 3 33.57 6.36 -10.91
CA ALA A 3 32.86 6.05 -9.68
C ALA A 3 31.42 6.56 -9.86
N ILE A 4 30.49 5.63 -10.05
CA ILE A 4 29.07 5.93 -9.87
C ILE A 4 28.88 5.97 -8.35
N LEU A 5 28.95 7.20 -7.81
CA LEU A 5 28.45 7.48 -6.46
C LEU A 5 27.02 6.94 -6.36
N PRO A 6 26.63 6.31 -5.23
CA PRO A 6 25.24 5.98 -5.03
C PRO A 6 24.43 7.28 -5.12
N LEU A 7 23.28 7.25 -5.80
CA LEU A 7 22.27 8.29 -5.60
C LEU A 7 21.85 8.17 -4.13
N ALA A 8 22.55 8.86 -3.23
CA ALA A 8 21.97 9.23 -1.96
C ALA A 8 20.66 9.93 -2.31
N ALA A 9 19.56 9.54 -1.66
CA ALA A 9 18.32 10.30 -1.76
C ALA A 9 18.68 11.77 -1.51
N LEU A 10 18.52 12.60 -2.54
CA LEU A 10 18.96 13.98 -2.51
C LEU A 10 18.13 14.65 -1.42
N ALA A 11 18.79 15.08 -0.35
CA ALA A 11 18.12 15.61 0.83
C ALA A 11 18.86 16.84 1.33
N ALA A 12 18.15 17.73 2.01
CA ALA A 12 18.75 18.90 2.62
C ALA A 12 18.06 19.25 3.93
N ASP A 13 18.77 19.98 4.78
CA ASP A 13 18.21 20.54 6.00
C ASP A 13 17.35 21.77 5.67
N VAL A 14 16.10 21.76 6.11
CA VAL A 14 15.20 22.91 6.01
C VAL A 14 15.16 23.65 7.33
N LYS A 15 15.63 24.90 7.33
CA LYS A 15 15.63 25.77 8.52
C LYS A 15 14.40 26.66 8.55
N VAL A 16 13.79 26.74 9.73
CA VAL A 16 12.59 27.55 10.01
C VAL A 16 12.88 28.45 11.21
N ILE A 17 12.69 29.75 11.05
CA ILE A 17 12.74 30.73 12.13
C ILE A 17 11.30 30.96 12.60
N LEU A 18 11.01 30.53 13.83
CA LEU A 18 9.74 30.77 14.50
C LEU A 18 9.84 32.05 15.35
N SER A 19 8.85 32.94 15.20
CA SER A 19 8.68 34.12 16.04
C SER A 19 7.22 34.32 16.47
N GLY A 20 7.01 35.10 17.54
CA GLY A 20 5.68 35.50 18.01
C GLY A 20 5.00 34.52 18.98
N LEU A 21 5.62 33.39 19.31
CA LEU A 21 5.15 32.48 20.36
C LEU A 21 5.34 33.14 21.73
N ALA A 22 4.32 33.07 22.59
CA ALA A 22 4.36 33.61 23.94
C ALA A 22 4.99 32.57 24.88
N THR A 23 5.65 33.06 25.93
CA THR A 23 6.36 32.21 26.88
C THR A 23 5.43 31.17 27.50
N GLY A 24 5.79 29.89 27.37
CA GLY A 24 5.05 28.76 27.92
C GLY A 24 4.01 28.14 26.97
N ASP A 25 3.70 28.80 25.85
CA ASP A 25 2.83 28.23 24.82
C ASP A 25 3.62 27.24 23.95
N LYS A 26 2.91 26.26 23.36
CA LYS A 26 3.49 25.23 22.49
C LYS A 26 3.06 25.46 21.04
N VAL A 27 3.97 25.19 20.10
CA VAL A 27 3.67 25.16 18.67
C VAL A 27 4.22 23.89 18.05
N MET A 28 3.49 23.34 17.09
CA MET A 28 3.95 22.27 16.22
C MET A 28 4.34 22.85 14.88
N LEU A 29 5.61 22.70 14.52
CA LEU A 29 6.07 22.93 13.17
C LEU A 29 5.89 21.63 12.39
N SER A 30 5.29 21.71 11.22
CA SER A 30 5.12 20.57 10.31
C SER A 30 5.75 20.91 8.97
N ILE A 31 6.52 19.98 8.42
CA ILE A 31 6.91 19.99 7.01
C ILE A 31 6.25 18.80 6.33
N ALA A 32 5.54 19.07 5.24
CA ALA A 32 4.77 18.08 4.53
C ALA A 32 4.90 18.26 3.02
N SER A 33 5.12 17.16 2.33
CA SER A 33 4.72 16.99 0.93
C SER A 33 3.73 15.83 0.90
N GLY A 34 3.24 15.42 -0.27
CA GLY A 34 2.50 14.15 -0.27
C GLY A 34 3.43 12.94 0.00
N SER A 35 4.76 13.14 -0.03
CA SER A 35 5.76 12.08 0.11
C SER A 35 6.43 11.97 1.47
N TYR A 36 6.44 13.08 2.20
CA TYR A 36 7.21 13.27 3.42
C TYR A 36 6.36 14.02 4.43
N LEU A 37 6.42 13.62 5.69
CA LEU A 37 5.79 14.35 6.78
C LEU A 37 6.68 14.26 8.01
N ALA A 38 7.15 15.40 8.50
CA ALA A 38 7.88 15.50 9.75
C ALA A 38 7.35 16.64 10.59
N THR A 39 7.42 16.48 11.91
CA THR A 39 6.96 17.47 12.87
C THR A 39 8.00 17.74 13.94
N ILE A 40 8.07 18.99 14.40
CA ILE A 40 8.91 19.44 15.51
C ILE A 40 7.99 20.18 16.48
N GLN A 41 7.96 19.73 17.74
CA GLN A 41 7.30 20.48 18.80
C GLN A 41 8.28 21.51 19.39
N ALA A 42 7.85 22.77 19.46
CA ALA A 42 8.62 23.87 20.00
C ALA A 42 7.88 24.57 21.15
N THR A 43 8.62 25.02 22.15
CA THR A 43 8.13 25.75 23.33
C THR A 43 8.68 27.17 23.44
N GLU A 44 9.52 27.58 22.49
CA GLU A 44 10.19 28.87 22.47
C GLU A 44 10.42 29.35 21.03
N ASN A 45 10.55 30.67 20.86
CA ASN A 45 10.95 31.25 19.58
C ASN A 45 12.41 30.89 19.28
N GLY A 46 12.72 30.61 18.01
CA GLY A 46 14.05 30.12 17.67
C GLY A 46 14.17 29.66 16.25
N THR A 47 15.33 29.08 15.93
CA THR A 47 15.59 28.44 14.64
C THR A 47 15.50 26.93 14.82
N PHE A 48 14.59 26.30 14.08
CA PHE A 48 14.35 24.87 14.06
C PHE A 48 14.81 24.30 12.73
N THR A 49 15.27 23.06 12.73
CA THR A 49 15.80 22.40 11.52
C THR A 49 15.10 21.06 11.33
N PHE A 50 14.40 20.92 10.21
CA PHE A 50 14.02 19.60 9.71
C PHE A 50 15.22 19.01 9.00
N VAL A 51 15.74 17.92 9.54
CA VAL A 51 16.92 17.24 9.00
C VAL A 51 16.54 16.27 7.89
N ASN A 52 17.42 16.09 6.90
CA ASN A 52 17.26 15.10 5.83
C ASN A 52 15.90 15.19 5.11
N VAL A 53 15.41 16.40 4.85
CA VAL A 53 14.18 16.57 4.07
C VAL A 53 14.47 16.14 2.63
N PRO A 54 13.69 15.21 2.05
CA PRO A 54 13.97 14.68 0.72
C PRO A 54 13.76 15.74 -0.37
N GLU A 55 14.34 15.54 -1.55
CA GLU A 55 14.21 16.43 -2.70
C GLU A 55 12.74 16.62 -3.09
N GLY A 56 12.40 17.83 -3.50
CA GLY A 56 11.07 18.17 -3.98
C GLY A 56 10.47 19.40 -3.30
N LYS A 57 9.22 19.67 -3.67
CA LYS A 57 8.45 20.80 -3.13
C LYS A 57 7.72 20.38 -1.85
N HIS A 58 7.97 21.08 -0.77
CA HIS A 58 7.37 20.87 0.54
C HIS A 58 6.62 22.11 1.00
N SER A 59 5.57 21.88 1.78
CA SER A 59 4.83 22.87 2.54
C SER A 59 5.31 22.86 3.98
N VAL A 60 5.51 24.02 4.59
CA VAL A 60 5.93 24.18 5.98
C VAL A 60 4.91 25.03 6.70
N LYS A 61 4.41 24.54 7.82
CA LYS A 61 3.34 25.16 8.59
C LYS A 61 3.69 25.19 10.08
N ALA A 62 3.10 26.13 10.81
CA ALA A 62 3.10 26.17 12.27
C ALA A 62 1.68 26.13 12.79
N GLU A 63 1.45 25.32 13.83
CA GLU A 63 0.15 25.10 14.46
C GLU A 63 0.30 25.29 15.98
N ALA A 64 -0.39 26.28 16.56
CA ALA A 64 -0.40 26.52 18.00
C ALA A 64 -1.81 26.87 18.46
N THR A 65 -2.25 26.25 19.55
CA THR A 65 -3.56 26.54 20.16
C THR A 65 -3.61 27.98 20.65
N GLY A 66 -4.65 28.72 20.26
CA GLY A 66 -4.83 30.14 20.61
C GLY A 66 -4.01 31.11 19.74
N TYR A 67 -3.48 30.66 18.61
CA TYR A 67 -2.78 31.48 17.62
C TYR A 67 -3.53 31.50 16.28
N ASN A 68 -3.43 32.61 15.56
CA ASN A 68 -3.89 32.70 14.18
C ASN A 68 -3.13 31.66 13.34
N VAL A 69 -3.88 30.89 12.57
CA VAL A 69 -3.30 29.89 11.68
C VAL A 69 -2.61 30.59 10.51
N MET A 70 -1.41 30.12 10.21
CA MET A 70 -0.55 30.69 9.19
C MET A 70 -0.76 29.93 7.87
N GLU A 71 -0.78 30.66 6.75
CA GLU A 71 -0.70 30.03 5.43
C GLU A 71 0.60 29.22 5.33
N ALA A 72 0.51 28.01 4.78
CA ALA A 72 1.68 27.17 4.61
C ALA A 72 2.70 27.82 3.66
N LEU A 73 3.95 27.92 4.09
CA LEU A 73 5.06 28.39 3.27
C LEU A 73 5.57 27.25 2.39
N THR A 74 6.07 27.56 1.21
CA THR A 74 6.68 26.57 0.32
C THR A 74 8.20 26.62 0.42
N VAL A 75 8.84 25.44 0.47
CA VAL A 75 10.28 25.26 0.22
C VAL A 75 10.48 24.18 -0.83
N GLU A 76 11.42 24.40 -1.74
CA GLU A 76 11.86 23.40 -2.70
C GLU A 76 13.26 22.92 -2.29
N VAL A 77 13.36 21.66 -1.88
CA VAL A 77 14.64 21.00 -1.65
C VAL A 77 15.19 20.56 -3.00
N ARG A 78 16.46 20.89 -3.27
CA ARG A 78 17.25 20.51 -4.46
C ARG A 78 18.59 19.92 -3.98
N ASN A 79 19.36 19.27 -4.85
CA ASN A 79 20.68 18.69 -4.52
C ASN A 79 21.51 19.56 -3.56
N ASN A 80 21.59 19.15 -2.28
CA ASN A 80 22.30 19.83 -1.19
C ASN A 80 21.92 21.30 -0.95
N GLY A 81 20.69 21.71 -1.25
CA GLY A 81 20.22 23.08 -1.04
C GLY A 81 18.71 23.21 -0.93
N VAL A 82 18.27 24.38 -0.49
CA VAL A 82 16.85 24.73 -0.37
C VAL A 82 16.58 26.04 -1.09
N VAL A 83 15.41 26.14 -1.71
CA VAL A 83 14.88 27.36 -2.31
C VAL A 83 13.58 27.70 -1.58
N PRO A 84 13.50 28.83 -0.86
CA PRO A 84 14.55 29.85 -0.69
C PRO A 84 15.75 29.35 0.14
N SER A 85 16.94 29.88 -0.13
CA SER A 85 18.18 29.53 0.61
C SER A 85 18.23 30.14 2.01
N GLN A 86 17.40 31.15 2.26
CA GLN A 86 17.21 31.72 3.59
C GLN A 86 16.23 30.87 4.40
N PRO A 87 16.39 30.79 5.73
CA PRO A 87 15.43 30.12 6.58
C PRO A 87 14.01 30.67 6.38
N LEU A 88 13.03 29.78 6.30
CA LEU A 88 11.63 30.16 6.24
C LEU A 88 11.24 30.87 7.55
N LYS A 89 10.66 32.06 7.46
CA LYS A 89 10.26 32.84 8.64
C LYS A 89 8.78 32.63 8.88
N ILE A 90 8.43 31.97 9.98
CA ILE A 90 7.06 31.76 10.40
C ILE A 90 6.81 32.61 11.65
N ALA A 91 5.97 33.62 11.51
CA ALA A 91 5.56 34.50 12.60
C ALA A 91 4.15 34.13 13.05
N VAL A 92 4.02 33.44 14.20
CA VAL A 92 2.70 33.14 14.77
C VAL A 92 2.17 34.36 15.50
N THR A 93 0.89 34.68 15.33
CA THR A 93 0.25 35.81 16.00
C THR A 93 -0.82 35.30 16.94
N LYS A 94 -0.75 35.64 18.23
CA LYS A 94 -1.75 35.21 19.21
C LYS A 94 -3.12 35.78 18.83
N MET A 95 -4.17 34.97 18.94
CA MET A 95 -5.52 35.41 18.59
C MET A 95 -5.98 36.51 19.56
N SER A 96 -6.75 37.47 19.03
CA SER A 96 -7.35 38.53 19.83
C SER A 96 -8.27 37.93 20.89
N GLU A 97 -8.11 38.34 22.15
CA GLU A 97 -8.96 37.91 23.28
C GLU A 97 -10.36 38.55 23.25
N ASN A 98 -10.67 39.38 22.25
CA ASN A 98 -11.96 40.09 22.17
C ASN A 98 -13.12 39.11 21.84
N PRO A 99 -14.04 38.86 22.78
CA PRO A 99 -15.16 37.94 22.58
C PRO A 99 -16.20 38.45 21.55
N ASP A 100 -16.17 39.74 21.18
CA ASP A 100 -17.16 40.35 20.26
C ASP A 100 -16.75 40.28 18.77
N SER A 101 -15.60 39.71 18.43
CA SER A 101 -15.14 39.57 17.05
C SER A 101 -14.98 38.09 16.65
N TRP A 102 -15.83 37.63 15.73
CA TRP A 102 -15.84 36.28 15.18
C TRP A 102 -15.39 36.27 13.70
N ASN A 103 -14.33 35.52 13.38
CA ASN A 103 -13.94 35.21 12.00
C ASN A 103 -13.61 33.71 11.93
N PHE A 104 -14.33 32.98 11.08
CA PHE A 104 -14.02 31.60 10.69
C PHE A 104 -13.70 31.59 9.20
N GLU A 105 -12.52 31.13 8.82
CA GLU A 105 -12.10 30.98 7.43
C GLU A 105 -11.46 29.60 7.24
N TRP A 106 -12.01 28.84 6.29
CA TRP A 106 -11.35 27.66 5.72
C TRP A 106 -11.01 27.98 4.28
N LYS A 107 -9.75 27.77 3.90
CA LYS A 107 -9.24 28.03 2.55
C LYS A 107 -8.20 26.97 2.21
N GLU A 108 -8.28 26.50 0.98
CA GLU A 108 -7.28 25.61 0.39
C GLU A 108 -5.94 26.35 0.28
N ASP A 109 -4.85 25.72 0.70
CA ASP A 109 -3.50 26.25 0.55
C ASP A 109 -2.54 25.21 -0.05
N SER A 110 -1.23 25.45 0.04
CA SER A 110 -0.23 24.54 -0.54
C SER A 110 -0.03 23.23 0.23
N SER A 111 -0.65 23.08 1.41
CA SER A 111 -0.65 21.85 2.21
C SER A 111 -1.86 20.96 1.87
N PRO A 112 -1.75 19.63 2.00
CA PRO A 112 -2.87 18.71 1.76
C PRO A 112 -4.10 18.98 2.64
N SER A 113 -3.92 19.47 3.87
CA SER A 113 -5.01 19.66 4.82
C SER A 113 -5.60 21.08 4.84
N GLY A 114 -4.96 22.06 4.18
CA GLY A 114 -5.34 23.47 4.21
C GLY A 114 -5.13 24.14 5.58
N HIS A 115 -5.71 25.32 5.77
CA HIS A 115 -5.73 26.01 7.07
C HIS A 115 -7.15 26.31 7.56
N THR A 116 -7.30 26.42 8.88
CA THR A 116 -8.58 26.69 9.55
C THR A 116 -8.34 27.61 10.74
N THR A 117 -9.10 28.70 10.88
CA THR A 117 -8.98 29.63 12.02
C THR A 117 -10.20 29.57 12.95
N THR A 118 -9.99 29.62 14.27
CA THR A 118 -11.08 29.64 15.28
C THR A 118 -10.80 30.67 16.38
N ALA A 119 -11.65 31.69 16.55
CA ALA A 119 -11.41 32.84 17.41
C ALA A 119 -11.29 32.58 18.94
N HIS A 120 -11.74 31.43 19.43
CA HIS A 120 -11.80 31.15 20.87
C HIS A 120 -10.74 30.11 21.28
N LYS A 121 -9.95 30.42 22.32
CA LYS A 121 -9.13 29.43 23.03
C LYS A 121 -10.09 28.53 23.83
N ASN A 122 -10.68 27.55 23.18
CA ASN A 122 -11.36 26.48 23.90
C ASN A 122 -10.28 25.78 24.74
N GLU A 123 -10.46 25.73 26.06
CA GLU A 123 -9.78 24.69 26.82
C GLU A 123 -10.24 23.36 26.22
N PRO A 124 -9.32 22.53 25.71
CA PRO A 124 -9.72 21.31 25.04
C PRO A 124 -10.50 20.47 26.02
N ALA A 125 -11.76 20.19 25.69
CA ALA A 125 -12.66 19.49 26.59
C ALA A 125 -12.04 18.14 26.94
N GLU A 126 -11.83 17.90 28.23
CA GLU A 126 -11.42 16.60 28.70
C GLU A 126 -12.53 15.59 28.39
N ILE A 127 -12.18 14.54 27.66
CA ILE A 127 -13.10 13.45 27.35
C ILE A 127 -12.81 12.31 28.29
N GLU A 128 -13.84 11.78 28.94
CA GLU A 128 -13.71 10.54 29.70
C GLU A 128 -13.54 9.36 28.73
N PHE A 129 -12.35 8.76 28.73
CA PHE A 129 -12.07 7.51 28.06
C PHE A 129 -11.78 6.44 29.11
N LEU A 130 -12.73 5.52 29.28
CA LEU A 130 -12.63 4.37 30.20
C LEU A 130 -12.25 4.78 31.64
N GLY A 131 -12.93 5.79 32.16
CA GLY A 131 -12.70 6.31 33.52
C GLY A 131 -11.44 7.18 33.68
N LYS A 132 -10.71 7.48 32.59
CA LYS A 132 -9.60 8.43 32.57
C LYS A 132 -9.96 9.64 31.72
N MET A 133 -9.73 10.83 32.25
CA MET A 133 -9.85 12.06 31.49
C MET A 133 -8.65 12.16 30.53
N ILE A 134 -8.93 12.25 29.23
CA ILE A 134 -7.94 12.48 28.19
C ILE A 134 -8.24 13.78 27.48
N VAL A 135 -7.18 14.53 27.15
CA VAL A 135 -7.27 15.72 26.31
C VAL A 135 -7.01 15.27 24.87
N PRO A 136 -8.03 15.27 23.99
CA PRO A 136 -7.83 14.86 22.60
C PRO A 136 -6.90 15.80 21.85
N ALA A 137 -6.37 15.33 20.72
CA ALA A 137 -5.64 16.19 19.80
C ALA A 137 -6.53 17.32 19.27
N ASP A 138 -6.05 18.55 19.41
CA ASP A 138 -6.70 19.78 18.94
C ASP A 138 -6.46 19.98 17.43
N VAL A 139 -7.11 19.13 16.61
CA VAL A 139 -7.00 19.15 15.14
C VAL A 139 -8.39 19.06 14.50
N PRO A 140 -8.69 19.78 13.40
CA PRO A 140 -10.03 19.80 12.80
C PRO A 140 -10.60 18.42 12.44
N SER A 141 -9.75 17.50 11.99
CA SER A 141 -10.15 16.14 11.61
C SER A 141 -10.57 15.25 12.78
N PHE A 142 -10.28 15.66 14.03
CA PHE A 142 -10.66 14.93 15.23
C PHE A 142 -12.17 14.70 15.32
N SER A 143 -12.99 15.73 15.06
CA SER A 143 -14.45 15.62 15.18
C SER A 143 -15.01 14.58 14.22
N ILE A 144 -14.47 14.48 13.00
CA ILE A 144 -14.87 13.47 12.01
C ILE A 144 -14.52 12.07 12.52
N LEU A 145 -13.30 11.88 13.05
CA LEU A 145 -12.85 10.60 13.60
C LEU A 145 -13.70 10.17 14.81
N LYS A 146 -14.06 11.11 15.66
CA LYS A 146 -14.90 10.85 16.84
C LYS A 146 -16.33 10.51 16.46
N GLU A 147 -16.98 11.36 15.67
CA GLU A 147 -18.40 11.21 15.31
C GLU A 147 -18.63 10.00 14.39
N LYS A 148 -17.78 9.84 13.37
CA LYS A 148 -17.97 8.78 12.37
C LYS A 148 -17.33 7.47 12.74
N TYR A 149 -16.27 7.43 13.55
CA TYR A 149 -15.53 6.19 13.79
C TYR A 149 -15.36 5.84 15.28
N ASN A 150 -15.87 6.69 16.19
CA ASN A 150 -15.64 6.59 17.63
C ASN A 150 -14.15 6.53 18.02
N ILE A 151 -13.31 7.18 17.23
CA ILE A 151 -11.85 7.26 17.42
C ILE A 151 -11.50 8.55 18.15
N VAL A 152 -10.66 8.45 19.17
CA VAL A 152 -10.08 9.57 19.90
C VAL A 152 -8.58 9.61 19.65
N LEU A 153 -8.06 10.74 19.19
CA LEU A 153 -6.63 10.94 18.99
C LEU A 153 -5.99 11.42 20.29
N ALA A 154 -4.99 10.71 20.79
CA ALA A 154 -4.27 11.04 22.00
C ALA A 154 -2.83 11.48 21.68
N ASN A 155 -2.38 12.55 22.34
CA ASN A 155 -1.03 13.10 22.22
C ASN A 155 -0.06 12.53 23.27
N ASP A 156 -0.35 11.32 23.78
CA ASP A 156 0.36 10.70 24.91
C ASP A 156 1.81 10.32 24.56
N GLU A 157 2.06 9.92 23.30
CA GLU A 157 3.40 9.52 22.80
C GLU A 157 4.00 10.59 21.88
N LYS A 158 3.37 10.81 20.72
CA LYS A 158 3.70 11.88 19.78
C LYS A 158 2.46 12.72 19.52
N PRO A 159 2.57 14.05 19.39
CA PRO A 159 1.41 14.87 19.13
C PRO A 159 0.95 14.71 17.68
N TRP A 160 -0.37 14.59 17.49
CA TRP A 160 -1.01 14.55 16.18
C TRP A 160 -1.04 15.94 15.54
N SER A 161 -0.60 16.03 14.28
CA SER A 161 -0.80 17.23 13.45
C SER A 161 -2.08 17.12 12.61
N GLN A 162 -2.52 18.24 12.04
CA GLN A 162 -3.66 18.26 11.11
C GLN A 162 -3.42 17.32 9.91
N GLU A 163 -2.18 17.21 9.43
CA GLU A 163 -1.80 16.34 8.31
C GLU A 163 -1.96 14.85 8.62
N TYR A 164 -1.51 14.40 9.80
CA TYR A 164 -1.69 13.00 10.21
C TYR A 164 -3.18 12.66 10.36
N ALA A 165 -3.94 13.50 11.05
CA ALA A 165 -5.35 13.25 11.30
C ALA A 165 -6.18 13.28 10.00
N TYR A 166 -5.87 14.18 9.06
CA TYR A 166 -6.54 14.23 7.77
C TYR A 166 -6.29 12.98 6.91
N ARG A 167 -5.04 12.53 6.81
CA ARG A 167 -4.69 11.29 6.08
C ARG A 167 -5.40 10.07 6.64
N MET A 168 -5.54 9.99 7.97
CA MET A 168 -6.31 8.95 8.63
C MET A 168 -7.78 9.01 8.23
N VAL A 169 -8.40 10.20 8.23
CA VAL A 169 -9.79 10.38 7.77
C VAL A 169 -9.98 9.95 6.33
N GLU A 170 -9.14 10.40 5.40
CA GLU A 170 -9.27 10.04 3.98
C GLU A 170 -9.11 8.54 3.76
N THR A 171 -8.21 7.88 4.50
CA THR A 171 -8.05 6.43 4.41
C THR A 171 -9.25 5.70 5.01
N MET A 172 -9.75 6.12 6.17
CA MET A 172 -10.92 5.51 6.81
C MET A 172 -12.18 5.61 5.93
N LYS A 173 -12.34 6.66 5.12
CA LYS A 173 -13.46 6.77 4.15
C LYS A 173 -13.49 5.64 3.13
N THR A 174 -12.35 5.00 2.86
CA THR A 174 -12.26 3.88 1.91
C THR A 174 -12.71 2.55 2.51
N LEU A 175 -12.93 2.51 3.84
CA LEU A 175 -13.31 1.32 4.58
C LEU A 175 -14.77 1.43 5.08
N PRO A 176 -15.61 0.39 4.91
CA PRO A 176 -17.05 0.45 5.14
C PRO A 176 -17.45 0.24 6.62
N LEU A 177 -16.79 0.96 7.53
CA LEU A 177 -17.07 0.87 8.97
C LEU A 177 -17.09 2.23 9.62
N TYR A 178 -18.27 2.61 10.10
CA TYR A 178 -18.51 3.88 10.78
C TYR A 178 -19.61 3.69 11.83
N HIS A 179 -19.64 4.58 12.82
CA HIS A 179 -20.48 4.53 14.03
C HIS A 179 -21.97 4.43 13.73
N GLU A 180 -22.47 5.13 12.71
CA GLU A 180 -23.87 5.01 12.31
C GLU A 180 -24.23 3.59 11.84
N LYS A 181 -23.30 2.93 11.13
CA LYS A 181 -23.46 1.54 10.68
C LYS A 181 -23.34 0.55 11.84
N TYR A 182 -22.47 0.84 12.81
CA TYR A 182 -22.24 0.01 13.99
C TYR A 182 -22.33 0.85 15.28
N PRO A 183 -23.55 1.06 15.81
CA PRO A 183 -23.76 1.88 17.02
C PRO A 183 -23.01 1.36 18.26
N LYS A 184 -22.58 0.09 18.23
CA LYS A 184 -21.80 -0.57 19.28
C LYS A 184 -20.28 -0.49 19.06
N LEU A 185 -19.79 0.32 18.10
CA LEU A 185 -18.35 0.55 17.94
C LEU A 185 -17.79 1.05 19.26
N LYS A 186 -16.91 0.24 19.83
CA LYS A 186 -16.23 0.59 21.08
C LYS A 186 -15.33 1.79 20.83
N PRO A 187 -15.20 2.71 21.79
CA PRO A 187 -14.28 3.83 21.66
C PRO A 187 -12.84 3.32 21.53
N ALA A 188 -12.07 3.95 20.66
CA ALA A 188 -10.67 3.63 20.43
C ALA A 188 -9.78 4.85 20.65
N LYS A 189 -8.74 4.70 21.47
CA LYS A 189 -7.74 5.75 21.71
C LYS A 189 -6.52 5.49 20.82
N PHE A 190 -6.23 6.38 19.87
CA PHE A 190 -5.12 6.27 18.93
C PHE A 190 -3.95 7.16 19.37
N SER A 191 -2.79 6.56 19.59
CA SER A 191 -1.51 7.24 19.82
C SER A 191 -0.60 7.09 18.61
N LEU A 192 -0.05 8.20 18.12
CA LEU A 192 0.98 8.20 17.09
C LEU A 192 2.33 7.86 17.72
N THR A 193 3.10 6.97 17.10
CA THR A 193 4.42 6.58 17.61
C THR A 193 5.50 6.63 16.53
N ALA A 194 6.72 6.96 16.94
CA ALA A 194 7.92 6.87 16.11
C ALA A 194 8.53 5.45 16.13
N GLU A 195 8.01 4.55 16.98
CA GLU A 195 8.44 3.16 16.99
C GLU A 195 7.97 2.43 15.73
N HIS A 196 8.83 1.53 15.23
CA HIS A 196 8.44 0.57 14.21
C HIS A 196 7.57 -0.51 14.82
N LEU A 197 6.38 -0.70 14.27
CA LEU A 197 5.41 -1.70 14.71
C LEU A 197 5.25 -2.76 13.61
N ALA A 198 5.02 -4.01 14.00
CA ALA A 198 4.59 -5.04 13.05
C ALA A 198 3.25 -4.61 12.42
N ASP A 199 3.12 -4.75 11.10
CA ASP A 199 1.97 -4.27 10.32
C ASP A 199 1.61 -2.78 10.53
N ASP A 200 2.58 -1.98 10.99
CA ASP A 200 2.47 -0.55 11.32
C ASP A 200 1.45 -0.18 12.41
N ILE A 201 0.91 -1.18 13.13
CA ILE A 201 -0.15 -0.95 14.12
C ILE A 201 -0.15 -1.99 15.25
N SER A 202 -0.48 -1.55 16.45
CA SER A 202 -0.71 -2.42 17.61
C SER A 202 -2.03 -2.05 18.28
N VAL A 203 -2.86 -3.06 18.58
CA VAL A 203 -4.17 -2.86 19.22
C VAL A 203 -4.22 -3.65 20.52
N VAL A 204 -4.50 -2.96 21.62
CA VAL A 204 -4.67 -3.54 22.95
C VAL A 204 -6.13 -3.37 23.36
N ASN A 205 -6.84 -4.48 23.49
CA ASN A 205 -8.20 -4.47 24.02
C ASN A 205 -8.18 -4.18 25.52
N VAL A 206 -8.96 -3.19 25.93
CA VAL A 206 -9.14 -2.80 27.34
C VAL A 206 -10.63 -2.86 27.67
N GLU A 207 -10.98 -2.85 28.95
CA GLU A 207 -12.39 -2.90 29.36
C GLU A 207 -13.15 -1.72 28.77
N GLY A 208 -14.18 -1.99 27.96
CA GLY A 208 -15.01 -0.95 27.33
C GLY A 208 -14.45 -0.30 26.05
N GLY A 209 -13.22 -0.60 25.62
CA GLY A 209 -12.59 0.08 24.49
C GLY A 209 -11.34 -0.62 23.94
N CYS A 210 -10.54 0.11 23.18
CA CYS A 210 -9.19 -0.33 22.81
C CYS A 210 -8.22 0.84 22.78
N GLU A 211 -6.96 0.55 23.09
CA GLU A 211 -5.84 1.47 22.88
C GLU A 211 -5.06 1.01 21.65
N VAL A 212 -4.81 1.93 20.74
CA VAL A 212 -4.18 1.68 19.45
C VAL A 212 -2.92 2.53 19.33
N ARG A 213 -1.81 1.91 19.00
CA ARG A 213 -0.58 2.59 18.59
C ARG A 213 -0.42 2.44 17.10
N ILE A 214 -0.18 3.53 16.39
CA ILE A 214 0.06 3.51 14.93
C ILE A 214 1.40 4.18 14.63
N SER A 215 2.22 3.51 13.82
CA SER A 215 3.53 4.02 13.44
C SER A 215 3.39 5.19 12.45
N GLU A 216 4.18 6.24 12.63
CA GLU A 216 4.22 7.36 11.67
C GLU A 216 4.65 6.93 10.27
N ASP A 217 5.40 5.83 10.17
CA ASP A 217 5.82 5.20 8.92
C ASP A 217 4.63 4.80 8.03
N ALA A 218 3.48 4.48 8.62
CA ALA A 218 2.27 4.14 7.88
C ALA A 218 1.80 5.30 6.99
N PHE A 219 2.06 6.54 7.43
CA PHE A 219 1.58 7.76 6.80
C PHE A 219 2.50 8.28 5.70
N TYR A 220 3.72 7.76 5.60
CA TYR A 220 4.63 8.05 4.50
C TYR A 220 4.01 7.55 3.19
N TYR A 221 3.95 8.44 2.20
CA TYR A 221 3.28 8.21 0.91
C TYR A 221 1.78 7.87 1.00
N ALA A 222 1.10 8.02 2.15
CA ALA A 222 -0.33 7.71 2.25
C ALA A 222 -1.21 8.60 1.35
N ASN A 223 -0.75 9.83 1.05
CA ASN A 223 -1.36 10.68 0.04
C ASN A 223 -0.55 10.67 -1.26
N PRO A 224 -1.19 10.59 -2.45
CA PRO A 224 -0.49 10.65 -3.71
C PRO A 224 0.20 11.98 -3.94
N PHE A 225 1.45 11.96 -4.40
CA PHE A 225 2.18 13.17 -4.82
C PHE A 225 2.82 13.01 -6.18
N LEU A 226 3.03 14.14 -6.83
CA LEU A 226 3.61 14.18 -8.16
C LEU A 226 5.09 13.78 -8.11
N VAL A 227 5.43 12.75 -8.86
CA VAL A 227 6.80 12.31 -9.12
C VAL A 227 7.07 12.37 -10.62
N ASP A 228 8.34 12.53 -10.99
CA ASP A 228 8.81 12.20 -12.32
C ASP A 228 9.53 10.85 -12.26
N LEU A 229 9.09 9.88 -13.05
CA LEU A 229 9.71 8.58 -13.18
C LEU A 229 9.94 8.31 -14.67
N ASP A 230 11.20 8.17 -15.07
CA ASP A 230 11.65 8.02 -16.46
C ASP A 230 11.16 9.14 -17.40
N GLY A 231 11.12 10.39 -16.94
CA GLY A 231 10.64 11.54 -17.73
C GLY A 231 9.12 11.60 -17.87
N LYS A 232 8.38 10.74 -17.16
CA LYS A 232 6.91 10.77 -17.10
C LYS A 232 6.45 11.22 -15.72
N ARG A 233 5.63 12.27 -15.69
CA ARG A 233 4.95 12.71 -14.47
C ARG A 233 3.89 11.67 -14.06
N GLY A 234 3.97 11.20 -12.84
CA GLY A 234 3.04 10.25 -12.23
C GLY A 234 2.69 10.64 -10.79
N ARG A 235 1.90 9.80 -10.11
CA ARG A 235 1.63 9.93 -8.68
C ARG A 235 2.18 8.74 -7.92
N LEU A 236 3.03 8.96 -6.92
CA LEU A 236 3.52 7.91 -6.02
C LEU A 236 2.71 7.92 -4.72
N PHE A 237 2.29 6.75 -4.25
CA PHE A 237 1.60 6.57 -2.97
C PHE A 237 1.83 5.16 -2.39
N SER A 238 1.52 4.98 -1.12
CA SER A 238 1.62 3.74 -0.35
C SER A 238 0.28 3.40 0.29
N LYS A 239 0.00 2.10 0.46
CA LYS A 239 -1.19 1.58 1.14
C LYS A 239 -0.91 1.10 2.56
N ARG A 240 0.26 1.40 3.13
CA ARG A 240 0.61 1.02 4.51
C ARG A 240 -0.43 1.49 5.53
N LEU A 241 -0.84 2.78 5.46
CA LEU A 241 -1.93 3.30 6.30
C LEU A 241 -3.25 2.53 6.11
N HIS A 242 -3.59 2.18 4.86
CA HIS A 242 -4.78 1.39 4.58
C HIS A 242 -4.70 -0.02 5.20
N HIS A 243 -3.54 -0.70 5.10
CA HIS A 243 -3.34 -2.02 5.69
C HIS A 243 -3.39 -1.99 7.22
N ALA A 244 -2.74 -0.99 7.85
CA ALA A 244 -2.79 -0.77 9.29
C ALA A 244 -4.23 -0.58 9.78
N LEU A 245 -5.00 0.29 9.12
CA LEU A 245 -6.39 0.55 9.48
C LEU A 245 -7.31 -0.64 9.18
N THR A 246 -7.02 -1.41 8.13
CA THR A 246 -7.70 -2.69 7.85
C THR A 246 -7.49 -3.69 9.00
N ASN A 247 -6.27 -3.81 9.52
CA ASN A 247 -5.96 -4.65 10.68
C ASN A 247 -6.74 -4.20 11.92
N TYR A 248 -6.72 -2.90 12.24
CA TYR A 248 -7.52 -2.38 13.35
C TYR A 248 -9.01 -2.71 13.19
N MET A 249 -9.57 -2.39 12.03
CA MET A 249 -11.00 -2.56 11.79
C MET A 249 -11.46 -4.02 11.82
N THR A 250 -10.62 -4.94 11.38
CA THR A 250 -10.97 -6.36 11.29
C THR A 250 -10.50 -7.17 12.48
N ASP A 251 -9.90 -6.55 13.51
CA ASP A 251 -9.16 -7.26 14.57
C ASP A 251 -8.17 -8.27 13.95
N PHE A 252 -7.32 -7.79 13.05
CA PHE A 252 -6.35 -8.59 12.29
C PHE A 252 -7.01 -9.79 11.57
N GLY A 253 -8.19 -9.56 11.00
CA GLY A 253 -9.01 -10.56 10.32
C GLY A 253 -9.88 -11.45 11.23
N ARG A 254 -9.87 -11.28 12.55
CA ARG A 254 -10.68 -12.09 13.49
C ARG A 254 -12.16 -11.70 13.49
N ASN A 255 -12.47 -10.44 13.19
CA ASN A 255 -13.84 -9.98 13.08
C ASN A 255 -14.39 -10.27 11.67
N ILE A 256 -14.96 -11.47 11.51
CA ILE A 256 -15.49 -11.96 10.23
C ILE A 256 -16.60 -11.06 9.65
N SER A 257 -17.41 -10.41 10.48
CA SER A 257 -18.43 -9.46 9.99
C SER A 257 -17.74 -8.31 9.26
N ASN A 258 -16.81 -7.63 9.93
CA ASN A 258 -16.12 -6.46 9.36
C ASN A 258 -15.29 -6.84 8.12
N VAL A 259 -14.67 -8.04 8.12
CA VAL A 259 -14.01 -8.59 6.92
C VAL A 259 -15.02 -8.74 5.78
N ASN A 260 -16.16 -9.36 6.03
CA ASN A 260 -17.17 -9.60 5.00
C ASN A 260 -17.81 -8.28 4.50
N ASP A 261 -17.95 -7.29 5.37
CA ASP A 261 -18.40 -5.96 4.99
C ASP A 261 -17.41 -5.28 4.02
N ILE A 262 -16.10 -5.39 4.28
CA ILE A 262 -15.06 -4.93 3.33
C ILE A 262 -15.14 -5.72 2.01
N LEU A 263 -15.20 -7.06 2.08
CA LEU A 263 -15.25 -7.90 0.88
C LEU A 263 -16.48 -7.62 0.02
N SER A 264 -17.65 -7.44 0.64
CA SER A 264 -18.90 -7.23 -0.07
C SER A 264 -19.04 -5.81 -0.63
N GLU A 265 -18.82 -4.78 0.19
CA GLU A 265 -19.03 -3.40 -0.23
C GLU A 265 -17.94 -2.89 -1.15
N ARG A 266 -16.71 -3.36 -0.98
CA ARG A 266 -15.56 -2.88 -1.75
C ARG A 266 -15.21 -3.78 -2.92
N PHE A 267 -15.34 -5.10 -2.75
CA PHE A 267 -14.89 -6.08 -3.74
C PHE A 267 -16.02 -6.90 -4.36
N GLY A 268 -17.27 -6.76 -3.86
CA GLY A 268 -18.44 -7.41 -4.45
C GLY A 268 -18.56 -8.91 -4.14
N CYS A 269 -17.78 -9.44 -3.18
CA CYS A 269 -17.75 -10.86 -2.84
C CYS A 269 -17.98 -11.11 -1.34
N SER A 270 -18.34 -12.36 -0.99
CA SER A 270 -18.69 -12.78 0.37
C SER A 270 -17.91 -14.02 0.79
N ILE A 271 -17.69 -14.17 2.10
CA ILE A 271 -17.09 -15.37 2.73
C ILE A 271 -18.06 -16.03 3.73
N ILE A 272 -19.28 -15.50 3.87
CA ILE A 272 -20.30 -16.01 4.80
C ILE A 272 -21.62 -16.30 4.06
N ASN A 273 -22.50 -17.03 4.76
CA ASN A 273 -23.84 -17.40 4.28
C ASN A 273 -23.81 -18.16 2.95
N ILE A 274 -22.88 -19.11 2.84
CA ILE A 274 -22.64 -19.90 1.62
C ILE A 274 -23.35 -21.24 1.74
N ASP A 275 -24.22 -21.56 0.77
CA ASP A 275 -24.68 -22.92 0.53
C ASP A 275 -23.67 -23.63 -0.38
N TYR A 276 -22.79 -24.42 0.22
CA TYR A 276 -21.71 -25.10 -0.51
C TYR A 276 -22.25 -26.15 -1.51
N THR A 277 -23.39 -26.78 -1.21
CA THR A 277 -23.99 -27.78 -2.07
C THR A 277 -24.52 -27.12 -3.34
N GLU A 278 -25.20 -25.98 -3.22
CA GLU A 278 -25.66 -25.20 -4.37
C GLU A 278 -24.47 -24.60 -5.13
N LEU A 279 -23.52 -23.98 -4.42
CA LEU A 279 -22.37 -23.28 -5.01
C LEU A 279 -21.52 -24.20 -5.89
N THR A 280 -21.26 -25.43 -5.43
CA THR A 280 -20.38 -26.37 -6.12
C THR A 280 -21.11 -27.35 -7.04
N GLN A 281 -22.44 -27.25 -7.17
CA GLN A 281 -23.25 -28.20 -7.95
C GLN A 281 -22.78 -28.33 -9.41
N ALA A 282 -22.35 -27.21 -10.01
CA ALA A 282 -21.87 -27.17 -11.40
C ALA A 282 -20.37 -27.48 -11.55
N THR A 283 -19.66 -27.72 -10.45
CA THR A 283 -18.21 -27.89 -10.40
C THR A 283 -17.83 -29.20 -9.71
N THR A 284 -17.53 -29.16 -8.40
CA THR A 284 -17.00 -30.31 -7.64
C THR A 284 -18.09 -31.18 -7.03
N GLN A 285 -19.33 -30.69 -6.94
CA GLN A 285 -20.48 -31.38 -6.33
C GLN A 285 -20.21 -31.81 -4.88
N GLU A 286 -19.64 -30.89 -4.09
CA GLU A 286 -19.24 -31.11 -2.70
C GLU A 286 -20.13 -30.32 -1.73
N ASP A 287 -20.11 -30.71 -0.45
CA ASP A 287 -20.86 -30.02 0.61
C ASP A 287 -19.91 -29.29 1.58
N ALA A 288 -20.48 -28.71 2.63
CA ALA A 288 -19.75 -27.96 3.65
C ALA A 288 -18.65 -28.78 4.35
N ALA A 289 -18.70 -30.12 4.34
CA ALA A 289 -17.68 -30.96 4.97
C ALA A 289 -16.32 -30.88 4.27
N CYS A 290 -16.25 -30.30 3.08
CA CYS A 290 -15.01 -30.10 2.33
C CYS A 290 -14.33 -28.76 2.60
N PHE A 291 -15.01 -27.84 3.28
CA PHE A 291 -14.60 -26.45 3.43
C PHE A 291 -14.47 -26.05 4.91
N GLN A 292 -13.80 -24.92 5.15
CA GLN A 292 -13.66 -24.30 6.46
C GLN A 292 -13.54 -22.78 6.34
N GLN A 293 -13.61 -22.08 7.47
CA GLN A 293 -13.32 -20.65 7.50
C GLN A 293 -11.85 -20.37 7.22
N PHE A 294 -11.60 -19.22 6.59
CA PHE A 294 -10.26 -18.66 6.47
C PHE A 294 -9.65 -18.34 7.83
N LYS A 295 -8.32 -18.49 7.91
CA LYS A 295 -7.55 -17.98 9.04
C LYS A 295 -7.51 -16.45 8.96
N PRO A 296 -7.47 -15.73 10.09
CA PRO A 296 -7.50 -14.26 10.10
C PRO A 296 -6.47 -13.59 9.18
N ALA A 297 -5.21 -14.07 9.20
CA ALA A 297 -4.14 -13.52 8.38
C ALA A 297 -4.32 -13.79 6.87
N GLU A 298 -5.06 -14.84 6.49
CA GLU A 298 -5.39 -15.14 5.08
C GLU A 298 -6.40 -14.09 4.56
N LEU A 299 -7.39 -13.73 5.38
CA LEU A 299 -8.40 -12.72 5.06
C LEU A 299 -7.80 -11.33 4.86
N VAL A 300 -6.88 -10.93 5.76
CA VAL A 300 -6.15 -9.66 5.64
C VAL A 300 -5.33 -9.63 4.34
N SER A 301 -4.64 -10.73 4.02
CA SER A 301 -3.86 -10.84 2.78
C SER A 301 -4.74 -10.69 1.53
N ILE A 302 -5.92 -11.33 1.52
CA ILE A 302 -6.90 -11.20 0.44
C ILE A 302 -7.36 -9.76 0.27
N ILE A 303 -7.78 -9.10 1.35
CA ILE A 303 -8.23 -7.70 1.31
C ILE A 303 -7.11 -6.80 0.75
N ASN A 304 -5.89 -6.94 1.28
CA ASN A 304 -4.76 -6.11 0.87
C ASN A 304 -4.40 -6.34 -0.60
N MET A 305 -4.42 -7.58 -1.10
CA MET A 305 -4.10 -7.84 -2.51
C MET A 305 -5.23 -7.39 -3.43
N PHE A 306 -6.49 -7.53 -3.04
CA PHE A 306 -7.59 -7.00 -3.82
C PHE A 306 -7.56 -5.46 -3.85
N GLU A 307 -7.04 -4.81 -2.81
CA GLU A 307 -6.78 -3.38 -2.76
C GLU A 307 -5.84 -2.92 -3.88
N GLU A 308 -4.91 -3.78 -4.31
CA GLU A 308 -3.90 -3.43 -5.31
C GLU A 308 -4.46 -3.12 -6.69
N PHE A 309 -5.61 -3.68 -7.04
CA PHE A 309 -6.23 -3.40 -8.31
C PHE A 309 -6.77 -1.96 -8.41
N PRO A 310 -6.78 -1.37 -9.63
CA PRO A 310 -7.44 -0.09 -9.88
C PRO A 310 -8.90 -0.10 -9.42
N GLU A 311 -9.44 1.06 -9.09
CA GLU A 311 -10.78 1.18 -8.50
C GLU A 311 -11.87 0.49 -9.34
N GLY A 312 -11.80 0.63 -10.67
CA GLY A 312 -12.72 -0.02 -11.61
C GLY A 312 -12.65 -1.55 -11.63
N PHE A 313 -11.59 -2.15 -11.09
CA PHE A 313 -11.38 -3.60 -11.04
C PHE A 313 -11.59 -4.20 -9.65
N ARG A 314 -11.97 -3.39 -8.67
CA ARG A 314 -12.19 -3.87 -7.30
C ARG A 314 -13.41 -4.78 -7.23
N LYS A 315 -14.53 -4.33 -7.81
CA LYS A 315 -15.75 -5.13 -7.99
C LYS A 315 -15.74 -5.77 -9.37
N VAL A 316 -15.64 -7.09 -9.41
CA VAL A 316 -15.60 -7.85 -10.66
C VAL A 316 -16.96 -8.54 -10.85
N PRO A 317 -17.59 -8.46 -12.04
CA PRO A 317 -18.81 -9.20 -12.30
C PRO A 317 -18.63 -10.70 -12.01
N HIS A 318 -19.69 -11.33 -11.52
CA HIS A 318 -19.77 -12.76 -11.20
C HIS A 318 -18.82 -13.29 -10.12
N LEU A 319 -17.83 -12.54 -9.62
CA LEU A 319 -17.07 -12.92 -8.43
C LEU A 319 -17.92 -12.71 -7.18
N LYS A 320 -18.65 -13.75 -6.75
CA LYS A 320 -19.60 -13.68 -5.62
C LYS A 320 -19.04 -14.22 -4.33
N TYR A 321 -18.22 -15.27 -4.37
CA TYR A 321 -17.74 -15.92 -3.16
C TYR A 321 -16.24 -16.19 -3.17
N LEU A 322 -15.65 -16.17 -1.97
CA LEU A 322 -14.33 -16.71 -1.72
C LEU A 322 -14.50 -17.84 -0.70
N ILE A 323 -13.96 -19.02 -1.00
CA ILE A 323 -14.07 -20.18 -0.13
C ILE A 323 -12.71 -20.78 0.16
N ARG A 324 -12.59 -21.47 1.30
CA ARG A 324 -11.36 -22.13 1.72
C ARG A 324 -11.60 -23.60 1.99
N ARG A 325 -10.82 -24.45 1.33
CA ARG A 325 -10.85 -25.89 1.56
C ARG A 325 -10.28 -26.26 2.93
N GLN A 326 -10.70 -27.41 3.44
CA GLN A 326 -10.13 -27.96 4.68
C GLN A 326 -8.62 -28.17 4.57
N ASN A 327 -7.93 -28.00 5.69
CA ASN A 327 -6.50 -28.25 5.78
C ASN A 327 -6.15 -29.68 5.35
N GLY A 328 -5.07 -29.84 4.58
CA GLY A 328 -4.66 -31.12 4.00
C GLY A 328 -5.53 -31.65 2.86
N HIS A 329 -6.61 -30.97 2.47
CA HIS A 329 -7.43 -31.41 1.33
C HIS A 329 -6.94 -30.78 0.02
N ASP A 330 -6.65 -31.64 -0.95
CA ASP A 330 -6.42 -31.24 -2.33
C ASP A 330 -7.75 -30.95 -3.04
N HIS A 331 -7.69 -30.18 -4.13
CA HIS A 331 -8.84 -29.97 -4.99
C HIS A 331 -9.15 -31.27 -5.77
N PRO A 332 -10.42 -31.72 -5.85
CA PRO A 332 -10.77 -33.02 -6.43
C PRO A 332 -10.47 -33.15 -7.92
N LEU A 333 -10.68 -32.08 -8.70
CA LEU A 333 -10.39 -32.05 -10.14
C LEU A 333 -8.94 -31.65 -10.48
N TYR A 334 -8.30 -30.82 -9.65
CA TYR A 334 -6.97 -30.27 -9.88
C TYR A 334 -6.07 -30.43 -8.64
N PRO A 335 -5.64 -31.67 -8.29
CA PRO A 335 -4.97 -31.91 -7.01
C PRO A 335 -3.69 -31.09 -6.80
N ALA A 336 -2.98 -30.73 -7.88
CA ALA A 336 -1.76 -29.93 -7.81
C ALA A 336 -2.02 -28.42 -7.64
N ALA A 337 -3.24 -27.93 -7.88
CA ALA A 337 -3.55 -26.51 -7.78
C ALA A 337 -3.47 -26.02 -6.32
N ALA A 338 -3.13 -24.74 -6.13
CA ALA A 338 -3.11 -24.08 -4.84
C ALA A 338 -4.35 -23.21 -4.60
N ALA A 339 -4.93 -22.68 -5.68
CA ALA A 339 -6.26 -22.10 -5.71
C ALA A 339 -6.89 -22.40 -7.09
N VAL A 340 -8.20 -22.21 -7.20
CA VAL A 340 -8.95 -22.36 -8.46
C VAL A 340 -10.03 -21.29 -8.54
N ALA A 341 -10.05 -20.54 -9.64
CA ALA A 341 -11.12 -19.62 -9.99
C ALA A 341 -12.18 -20.29 -10.87
N TRP A 342 -13.46 -20.00 -10.60
CA TRP A 342 -14.60 -20.43 -11.40
C TRP A 342 -15.31 -19.24 -12.04
N PRO A 343 -14.66 -18.53 -12.98
CA PRO A 343 -15.18 -17.27 -13.52
C PRO A 343 -16.36 -17.46 -14.47
N THR A 344 -16.58 -18.65 -15.04
CA THR A 344 -17.64 -18.88 -16.03
C THR A 344 -19.04 -19.07 -15.42
N LEU A 345 -19.14 -19.18 -14.08
CA LEU A 345 -20.41 -19.34 -13.37
C LEU A 345 -21.06 -17.98 -13.09
N GLU A 346 -22.39 -17.94 -13.06
CA GLU A 346 -23.15 -16.74 -12.67
C GLU A 346 -22.81 -16.30 -11.23
N ASN A 347 -22.77 -17.27 -10.31
CA ASN A 347 -22.31 -17.14 -8.93
C ASN A 347 -20.87 -17.67 -8.79
N GLY A 348 -19.96 -17.14 -9.59
CA GLY A 348 -18.56 -17.54 -9.58
C GLY A 348 -17.87 -17.34 -8.22
N TYR A 349 -16.89 -18.18 -7.96
CA TYR A 349 -16.11 -18.16 -6.74
C TYR A 349 -14.64 -18.49 -6.98
N ILE A 350 -13.80 -18.10 -6.02
CA ILE A 350 -12.41 -18.55 -5.94
C ILE A 350 -12.31 -19.48 -4.73
N GLU A 351 -11.74 -20.66 -4.92
CA GLU A 351 -11.43 -21.56 -3.82
C GLU A 351 -9.93 -21.64 -3.56
N PHE A 352 -9.54 -21.51 -2.30
CA PHE A 352 -8.16 -21.60 -1.86
C PHE A 352 -7.92 -22.87 -1.05
N MET A 353 -6.86 -23.60 -1.40
CA MET A 353 -6.36 -24.72 -0.60
C MET A 353 -5.39 -24.21 0.46
N GLU A 354 -5.11 -25.01 1.50
CA GLU A 354 -4.15 -24.62 2.54
C GLU A 354 -2.78 -24.24 1.96
N LYS A 355 -2.33 -24.96 0.91
CA LYS A 355 -1.05 -24.72 0.24
C LYS A 355 -0.95 -23.35 -0.44
N ALA A 356 -2.06 -22.63 -0.66
CA ALA A 356 -2.05 -21.25 -1.12
C ALA A 356 -1.35 -20.30 -0.13
N PHE A 357 -1.39 -20.63 1.17
CA PHE A 357 -1.03 -19.70 2.23
C PHE A 357 0.32 -19.99 2.92
N GLY A 358 1.07 -21.01 2.45
CA GLY A 358 2.49 -21.26 2.81
C GLY A 358 2.84 -21.43 4.30
N GLY A 359 1.87 -21.41 5.21
CA GLY A 359 2.10 -21.23 6.65
C GLY A 359 2.27 -19.77 7.07
N ASN A 360 2.65 -18.87 6.16
CA ASN A 360 2.70 -17.41 6.33
C ASN A 360 2.00 -16.71 5.15
N SER A 361 0.82 -16.13 5.40
CA SER A 361 -0.01 -15.49 4.39
C SER A 361 0.55 -14.18 3.82
N GLN A 362 1.67 -13.68 4.36
CA GLN A 362 2.39 -12.52 3.83
C GLN A 362 3.47 -12.89 2.80
N GLU A 363 3.67 -14.17 2.51
CA GLU A 363 4.64 -14.59 1.50
C GLU A 363 4.24 -14.14 0.09
N LEU A 364 5.24 -13.81 -0.72
CA LEU A 364 5.07 -13.36 -2.09
C LEU A 364 4.28 -14.39 -2.94
N THR A 365 4.45 -15.68 -2.66
CA THR A 365 3.71 -16.76 -3.34
C THR A 365 2.20 -16.67 -3.10
N THR A 366 1.77 -16.43 -1.86
CA THR A 366 0.36 -16.28 -1.50
C THR A 366 -0.24 -15.04 -2.15
N GLN A 367 0.47 -13.93 -2.05
CA GLN A 367 0.03 -12.66 -2.59
C GLN A 367 -0.10 -12.70 -4.12
N ARG A 368 0.88 -13.32 -4.81
CA ARG A 368 0.82 -13.59 -6.25
C ARG A 368 -0.42 -14.40 -6.59
N LEU A 369 -0.68 -15.49 -5.86
CA LEU A 369 -1.81 -16.37 -6.15
C LEU A 369 -3.16 -15.67 -5.98
N ILE A 370 -3.35 -14.83 -4.96
CA ILE A 370 -4.60 -14.07 -4.79
C ILE A 370 -4.85 -13.14 -5.99
N LEU A 371 -3.81 -12.47 -6.48
CA LEU A 371 -3.89 -11.58 -7.64
C LEU A 371 -4.12 -12.38 -8.94
N HIS A 372 -3.48 -13.54 -9.07
CA HIS A 372 -3.61 -14.46 -10.19
C HIS A 372 -5.08 -14.90 -10.34
N GLU A 373 -5.68 -15.47 -9.29
CA GLU A 373 -7.05 -15.99 -9.36
C GLU A 373 -8.09 -14.88 -9.62
N LYS A 374 -7.87 -13.68 -9.06
CA LYS A 374 -8.74 -12.54 -9.35
C LYS A 374 -8.61 -12.11 -10.82
N THR A 375 -7.42 -12.21 -11.41
CA THR A 375 -7.20 -11.86 -12.82
C THR A 375 -8.02 -12.72 -13.77
N HIS A 376 -8.28 -13.99 -13.46
CA HIS A 376 -9.18 -14.82 -14.27
C HIS A 376 -10.60 -14.27 -14.36
N PHE A 377 -11.13 -13.70 -13.28
CA PHE A 377 -12.43 -13.03 -13.31
C PHE A 377 -12.38 -11.74 -14.14
N LEU A 378 -11.28 -10.98 -14.06
CA LEU A 378 -11.08 -9.79 -14.90
C LEU A 378 -10.97 -10.18 -16.37
N TRP A 379 -10.23 -11.23 -16.70
CA TRP A 379 -10.14 -11.78 -18.04
C TRP A 379 -11.50 -12.15 -18.59
N GLN A 380 -12.29 -12.91 -17.83
CA GLN A 380 -13.58 -13.38 -18.30
C GLN A 380 -14.59 -12.24 -18.51
N HIS A 381 -14.65 -11.27 -17.59
CA HIS A 381 -15.79 -10.35 -17.50
C HIS A 381 -15.49 -8.87 -17.71
N VAL A 382 -14.21 -8.46 -17.63
CA VAL A 382 -13.82 -7.05 -17.66
C VAL A 382 -12.97 -6.73 -18.88
N PHE A 383 -12.01 -7.59 -19.23
CA PHE A 383 -11.15 -7.36 -20.38
C PHE A 383 -11.94 -7.52 -21.68
N SER A 384 -11.85 -6.51 -22.54
CA SER A 384 -12.50 -6.55 -23.85
C SER A 384 -11.84 -7.59 -24.75
N GLU A 385 -12.59 -8.07 -25.75
CA GLU A 385 -12.04 -8.97 -26.77
C GLU A 385 -10.85 -8.35 -27.52
N GLU A 386 -10.81 -7.02 -27.64
CA GLU A 386 -9.66 -6.29 -28.18
C GLU A 386 -8.42 -6.45 -27.29
N ILE A 387 -8.54 -6.21 -25.98
CA ILE A 387 -7.43 -6.39 -25.02
C ILE A 387 -6.92 -7.84 -25.06
N LYS A 388 -7.83 -8.82 -25.08
CA LYS A 388 -7.47 -10.24 -25.18
C LYS A 388 -6.74 -10.55 -26.48
N ALA A 389 -7.23 -10.05 -27.62
CA ALA A 389 -6.62 -10.27 -28.92
C ALA A 389 -5.22 -9.62 -29.02
N GLU A 390 -5.06 -8.41 -28.49
CA GLU A 390 -3.76 -7.73 -28.41
C GLU A 390 -2.77 -8.52 -27.53
N TRP A 391 -3.22 -9.02 -26.39
CA TRP A 391 -2.40 -9.87 -25.51
C TRP A 391 -1.99 -11.18 -26.16
N ILE A 392 -2.93 -11.89 -26.81
CA ILE A 392 -2.69 -13.13 -27.57
C ILE A 392 -1.60 -12.88 -28.63
N LYS A 393 -1.74 -11.80 -29.40
CA LYS A 393 -0.77 -11.41 -30.42
C LYS A 393 0.59 -11.09 -29.79
N LEU A 394 0.61 -10.33 -28.70
CA LEU A 394 1.85 -9.95 -28.00
C LEU A 394 2.59 -11.16 -27.44
N GLY A 395 1.87 -12.14 -26.87
CA GLY A 395 2.42 -13.39 -26.38
C GLY A 395 2.75 -14.41 -27.47
N GLY A 396 2.48 -14.11 -28.75
CA GLY A 396 2.72 -15.03 -29.86
C GLY A 396 1.87 -16.30 -29.81
N TRP A 397 0.72 -16.23 -29.13
CA TRP A 397 -0.18 -17.34 -28.89
C TRP A 397 -1.05 -17.66 -30.12
N TYR A 398 -1.26 -18.94 -30.36
CA TYR A 398 -2.17 -19.45 -31.40
C TYR A 398 -2.88 -20.72 -30.91
N LYS A 399 -4.07 -20.99 -31.46
CA LYS A 399 -4.83 -22.21 -31.14
C LYS A 399 -4.12 -23.42 -31.73
N ASP A 400 -3.87 -24.41 -30.90
CA ASP A 400 -3.20 -25.66 -31.29
C ASP A 400 -4.01 -26.86 -30.77
N PRO A 401 -4.73 -27.58 -31.66
CA PRO A 401 -5.54 -28.73 -31.25
C PRO A 401 -4.70 -29.93 -30.79
N ASN A 402 -3.38 -29.91 -31.01
CA ASN A 402 -2.48 -30.99 -30.58
C ASN A 402 -2.00 -30.82 -29.12
N GLN A 403 -2.22 -29.63 -28.52
CA GLN A 403 -1.90 -29.39 -27.13
C GLN A 403 -3.14 -29.63 -26.24
N PRO A 404 -2.98 -30.27 -25.06
CA PRO A 404 -4.09 -30.43 -24.11
C PRO A 404 -4.74 -29.12 -23.68
N SER A 405 -3.98 -28.02 -23.66
CA SER A 405 -4.51 -26.69 -23.35
C SER A 405 -5.28 -26.04 -24.50
N GLY A 406 -5.16 -26.57 -25.73
CA GLY A 406 -5.68 -25.98 -26.95
C GLY A 406 -4.88 -24.78 -27.47
N TRP A 407 -3.73 -24.46 -26.86
CA TRP A 407 -2.91 -23.30 -27.19
C TRP A 407 -1.44 -23.65 -27.25
N SER A 408 -0.74 -23.02 -28.19
CA SER A 408 0.72 -23.00 -28.30
C SER A 408 1.20 -21.57 -28.49
N THR A 409 2.46 -21.32 -28.18
CA THR A 409 3.10 -20.02 -28.42
C THR A 409 4.36 -20.16 -29.27
N THR A 410 4.61 -19.15 -30.09
CA THR A 410 5.85 -18.98 -30.86
C THR A 410 7.00 -18.38 -30.04
N LYS A 411 6.72 -17.90 -28.83
CA LYS A 411 7.69 -17.27 -27.94
C LYS A 411 8.11 -18.25 -26.85
N THR A 412 9.38 -18.21 -26.43
CA THR A 412 9.92 -19.15 -25.43
C THR A 412 10.36 -18.46 -24.14
N THR A 413 10.95 -17.26 -24.20
CA THR A 413 11.58 -16.60 -23.04
C THR A 413 10.78 -15.45 -22.44
N GLU A 414 9.69 -15.04 -23.08
CA GLU A 414 8.89 -13.87 -22.72
C GLU A 414 7.76 -14.16 -21.70
N PHE A 415 8.00 -15.10 -20.78
CA PHE A 415 7.03 -15.54 -19.77
C PHE A 415 7.65 -15.49 -18.38
N VAL A 416 6.85 -15.06 -17.41
CA VAL A 416 7.30 -14.90 -16.01
C VAL A 416 7.51 -16.22 -15.29
N SER A 417 6.78 -17.26 -15.71
CA SER A 417 6.88 -18.61 -15.16
C SER A 417 6.72 -19.67 -16.25
N ALA A 418 7.18 -20.89 -15.98
CA ALA A 418 6.92 -22.03 -16.86
C ALA A 418 5.41 -22.33 -16.98
N TYR A 419 4.66 -22.02 -15.92
CA TYR A 419 3.21 -22.17 -15.89
C TYR A 419 2.53 -21.21 -16.88
N ALA A 420 2.91 -19.92 -16.85
CA ALA A 420 2.44 -18.90 -17.80
C ALA A 420 2.70 -19.31 -19.27
N HIS A 421 3.85 -19.93 -19.56
CA HIS A 421 4.18 -20.40 -20.91
C HIS A 421 3.41 -21.67 -21.33
N ALA A 422 3.13 -22.58 -20.40
CA ALA A 422 2.67 -23.93 -20.74
C ALA A 422 1.14 -24.05 -20.91
N LYS A 423 0.37 -23.07 -20.48
CA LYS A 423 -1.09 -23.17 -20.41
C LYS A 423 -1.77 -22.47 -21.57
N ASN A 424 -2.10 -21.20 -21.44
CA ASN A 424 -2.90 -20.46 -22.41
C ASN A 424 -2.72 -18.94 -22.17
N PRO A 425 -3.30 -18.07 -23.03
CA PRO A 425 -3.19 -16.61 -22.89
C PRO A 425 -3.77 -16.03 -21.59
N ASP A 426 -4.80 -16.66 -21.02
CA ASP A 426 -5.44 -16.23 -19.76
C ASP A 426 -4.50 -16.45 -18.57
N GLU A 427 -3.91 -17.64 -18.49
CA GLU A 427 -2.91 -18.00 -17.48
C GLU A 427 -1.63 -17.15 -17.58
N ASP A 428 -1.21 -16.84 -18.81
CA ASP A 428 -0.12 -15.89 -19.06
C ASP A 428 -0.45 -14.48 -18.54
N MET A 429 -1.68 -14.01 -18.76
CA MET A 429 -2.15 -12.72 -18.24
C MET A 429 -2.19 -12.73 -16.71
N ALA A 430 -2.77 -13.78 -16.10
CA ALA A 430 -2.93 -13.90 -14.66
C ALA A 430 -1.60 -13.90 -13.91
N GLU A 431 -0.63 -14.71 -14.37
CA GLU A 431 0.73 -14.70 -13.82
C GLU A 431 1.43 -13.36 -14.04
N SER A 432 1.33 -12.80 -15.24
CA SER A 432 2.00 -11.55 -15.58
C SER A 432 1.47 -10.35 -14.78
N VAL A 433 0.15 -10.27 -14.55
CA VAL A 433 -0.47 -9.22 -13.71
C VAL A 433 -0.06 -9.38 -12.25
N ALA A 434 -0.03 -10.60 -11.74
CA ALA A 434 0.37 -10.86 -10.37
C ALA A 434 1.85 -10.47 -10.12
N ASP A 435 2.74 -10.82 -11.04
CA ASP A 435 4.14 -10.40 -10.98
C ASP A 435 4.31 -8.89 -11.25
N TYR A 436 3.49 -8.27 -12.11
CA TYR A 436 3.53 -6.81 -12.31
C TYR A 436 3.31 -6.04 -11.00
N VAL A 437 2.40 -6.52 -10.15
CA VAL A 437 2.09 -5.90 -8.85
C VAL A 437 3.15 -6.28 -7.79
N LYS A 438 3.54 -7.55 -7.71
CA LYS A 438 4.39 -8.03 -6.60
C LYS A 438 5.88 -7.97 -6.86
N ASN A 439 6.31 -8.18 -8.10
CA ASN A 439 7.70 -8.18 -8.50
C ASN A 439 7.86 -7.75 -9.98
N PRO A 440 7.61 -6.47 -10.30
CA PRO A 440 7.60 -5.97 -11.67
C PRO A 440 8.92 -6.21 -12.42
N ALA A 441 10.04 -6.33 -11.69
CA ALA A 441 11.36 -6.61 -12.27
C ALA A 441 11.40 -7.98 -12.97
N ILE A 442 10.68 -8.99 -12.47
CA ILE A 442 10.58 -10.30 -13.15
C ILE A 442 9.97 -10.10 -14.53
N LEU A 443 8.81 -9.43 -14.62
CA LEU A 443 8.15 -9.21 -15.89
C LEU A 443 8.98 -8.35 -16.85
N MET A 444 9.59 -7.26 -16.37
CA MET A 444 10.47 -6.41 -17.18
C MET A 444 11.66 -7.19 -17.75
N SER A 445 12.26 -8.10 -16.98
CA SER A 445 13.39 -8.92 -17.43
C SER A 445 13.01 -9.93 -18.51
N ARG A 446 11.73 -10.33 -18.58
CA ARG A 446 11.23 -11.32 -19.53
C ARG A 446 10.65 -10.68 -20.78
N SER A 447 9.83 -9.63 -20.63
CA SER A 447 9.21 -8.92 -21.74
C SER A 447 8.79 -7.51 -21.34
N ILE A 448 9.54 -6.52 -21.83
CA ILE A 448 9.16 -5.10 -21.73
C ILE A 448 7.79 -4.87 -22.38
N GLY A 449 7.52 -5.52 -23.52
CA GLY A 449 6.23 -5.38 -24.21
C GLY A 449 5.04 -5.78 -23.33
N LYS A 450 5.12 -6.91 -22.61
CA LYS A 450 4.07 -7.33 -21.67
C LYS A 450 3.98 -6.42 -20.46
N TYR A 451 5.11 -5.96 -19.92
CA TYR A 451 5.14 -4.97 -18.85
C TYR A 451 4.40 -3.69 -19.24
N GLU A 452 4.69 -3.13 -20.41
CA GLU A 452 4.05 -1.90 -20.88
C GLU A 452 2.57 -2.10 -21.20
N PHE A 453 2.21 -3.27 -21.75
CA PHE A 453 0.81 -3.63 -21.98
C PHE A 453 0.01 -3.62 -20.68
N ILE A 454 0.49 -4.32 -19.64
CA ILE A 454 -0.19 -4.36 -18.34
C ILE A 454 -0.23 -2.97 -17.72
N ARG A 455 0.88 -2.23 -17.73
CA ARG A 455 0.93 -0.84 -17.24
C ARG A 455 -0.15 0.02 -17.89
N ASP A 456 -0.19 0.06 -19.21
CA ASP A 456 -0.95 1.07 -19.94
C ASP A 456 -2.42 0.66 -20.17
N ARG A 457 -2.69 -0.63 -20.36
CA ARG A 457 -4.01 -1.15 -20.75
C ARG A 457 -4.80 -1.73 -19.59
N ILE A 458 -4.12 -2.29 -18.59
CA ILE A 458 -4.76 -2.97 -17.45
C ILE A 458 -4.69 -2.08 -16.21
N MET A 459 -3.50 -1.64 -15.82
CA MET A 459 -3.28 -0.92 -14.55
C MET A 459 -3.42 0.61 -14.69
N HIS A 460 -3.96 1.10 -15.82
CA HIS A 460 -4.23 2.52 -16.07
C HIS A 460 -3.04 3.47 -15.79
N GLY A 461 -1.84 3.04 -16.13
CA GLY A 461 -0.59 3.79 -15.93
C GLY A 461 0.02 3.66 -14.53
N VAL A 462 -0.60 2.93 -13.61
CA VAL A 462 -0.04 2.66 -12.27
C VAL A 462 1.21 1.81 -12.41
N ARG A 463 2.30 2.24 -11.78
CA ARG A 463 3.58 1.51 -11.71
C ARG A 463 3.84 1.08 -10.27
N TYR A 464 4.33 -0.14 -10.11
CA TYR A 464 4.79 -0.66 -8.83
C TYR A 464 6.32 -0.58 -8.78
N ILE A 465 6.85 -0.23 -7.61
CA ILE A 465 8.29 -0.15 -7.37
C ILE A 465 8.59 -1.00 -6.14
N THR A 466 9.52 -1.92 -6.27
CA THR A 466 10.05 -2.66 -5.13
C THR A 466 11.20 -1.86 -4.54
N THR A 467 10.99 -1.24 -3.37
CA THR A 467 12.05 -0.56 -2.62
C THR A 467 12.27 -1.24 -1.28
N VAL A 468 13.53 -1.30 -0.86
CA VAL A 468 13.89 -1.59 0.53
C VAL A 468 13.98 -0.24 1.24
N PRO A 469 13.28 -0.02 2.36
CA PRO A 469 13.40 1.22 3.12
C PRO A 469 14.87 1.51 3.48
N ASP A 470 15.31 2.76 3.36
CA ASP A 470 16.71 3.16 3.58
C ASP A 470 17.23 2.82 4.99
N HIS A 471 16.36 2.74 5.99
CA HIS A 471 16.73 2.34 7.35
C HIS A 471 16.91 0.82 7.52
N LEU A 472 16.45 0.02 6.56
CA LEU A 472 16.68 -1.43 6.47
C LEU A 472 17.79 -1.78 5.49
N SER A 473 18.31 -0.80 4.75
CA SER A 473 19.52 -0.96 3.96
C SER A 473 20.74 -0.69 4.86
N PHE A 474 21.76 -1.52 4.72
CA PHE A 474 23.05 -1.30 5.35
C PHE A 474 24.11 -1.29 4.27
N GLU A 475 24.99 -0.30 4.30
CA GLU A 475 26.16 -0.31 3.45
C GLU A 475 27.13 -1.37 3.96
N VAL A 476 27.29 -2.44 3.19
CA VAL A 476 28.44 -3.31 3.35
C VAL A 476 29.62 -2.57 2.72
N LEU A 477 30.39 -1.89 3.55
CA LEU A 477 31.70 -1.40 3.15
C LEU A 477 32.55 -2.62 2.77
N ASN A 478 32.74 -2.83 1.47
CA ASN A 478 33.77 -3.75 1.01
C ASN A 478 35.12 -3.12 1.39
N LEU A 479 35.67 -3.51 2.54
CA LEU A 479 36.94 -3.01 3.06
C LEU A 479 38.13 -3.34 2.15
N TRP A 480 37.93 -4.23 1.16
CA TRP A 480 38.84 -4.49 0.05
C TRP A 480 38.09 -4.48 -1.29
N PRO A 481 37.74 -3.29 -1.84
CA PRO A 481 37.02 -3.18 -3.11
C PRO A 481 37.78 -3.81 -4.30
N ASP A 482 39.08 -4.02 -4.13
CA ASP A 482 39.99 -4.58 -5.14
C ASP A 482 40.24 -6.10 -4.96
N TYR A 483 39.62 -6.77 -3.98
CA TYR A 483 39.76 -8.21 -3.79
C TYR A 483 38.60 -8.96 -4.43
N ASP A 484 38.82 -9.47 -5.64
CA ASP A 484 37.94 -10.44 -6.24
C ASP A 484 38.35 -11.85 -5.81
N PHE A 485 37.48 -12.56 -5.10
CA PHE A 485 37.74 -13.94 -4.68
C PHE A 485 37.95 -14.83 -5.91
N PRO A 486 38.99 -15.70 -5.93
CA PRO A 486 39.15 -16.70 -6.97
C PRO A 486 37.92 -17.61 -7.01
N GLY A 487 37.32 -17.75 -8.20
CA GLY A 487 36.05 -18.44 -8.38
C GLY A 487 34.79 -17.57 -8.32
N LYS A 488 34.91 -16.24 -8.11
CA LYS A 488 33.79 -15.30 -8.31
C LYS A 488 33.38 -15.31 -9.79
N ILE A 489 32.12 -15.64 -10.07
CA ILE A 489 31.56 -15.60 -11.43
C ILE A 489 31.49 -14.13 -11.87
N LYS A 490 32.28 -13.77 -12.90
CA LYS A 490 32.23 -12.47 -13.58
C LYS A 490 31.05 -12.38 -14.53
N ARG A 491 30.80 -13.47 -15.24
CA ARG A 491 29.81 -13.54 -16.30
C ARG A 491 29.33 -14.98 -16.41
N ALA A 492 28.01 -15.16 -16.46
CA ALA A 492 27.41 -16.40 -16.92
C ALA A 492 26.63 -16.05 -18.19
N SER A 493 26.96 -16.71 -19.30
CA SER A 493 26.24 -16.58 -20.56
C SER A 493 25.71 -17.94 -20.95
N ILE A 494 24.42 -18.01 -21.24
CA ILE A 494 23.78 -19.23 -21.72
C ILE A 494 23.27 -18.94 -23.12
N THR A 495 23.76 -19.72 -24.08
CA THR A 495 23.31 -19.68 -25.47
C THR A 495 22.69 -21.03 -25.79
N VAL A 496 21.52 -21.01 -26.43
CA VAL A 496 20.83 -22.23 -26.86
C VAL A 496 20.64 -22.13 -28.37
N ASP A 497 21.36 -22.98 -29.10
CA ASP A 497 21.35 -22.99 -30.56
C ASP A 497 20.58 -24.21 -31.08
N GLY A 498 19.86 -24.03 -32.20
CA GLY A 498 19.13 -25.09 -32.90
C GLY A 498 17.70 -24.67 -33.32
N LYS A 499 17.31 -24.94 -34.57
CA LYS A 499 15.95 -24.64 -35.09
C LYS A 499 14.89 -25.47 -34.37
N PRO A 500 13.61 -25.07 -34.32
CA PRO A 500 12.57 -25.71 -33.50
C PRO A 500 12.60 -27.25 -33.45
N GLU A 501 12.76 -27.90 -34.60
CA GLU A 501 12.76 -29.37 -34.76
C GLU A 501 14.13 -30.06 -34.61
N GLU A 502 15.20 -29.30 -34.37
CA GLU A 502 16.57 -29.81 -34.22
C GLU A 502 16.94 -29.94 -32.73
N ASP A 503 17.81 -30.90 -32.43
CA ASP A 503 18.45 -31.03 -31.12
C ASP A 503 19.08 -29.70 -30.71
N LYS A 504 18.83 -29.29 -29.46
CA LYS A 504 19.34 -28.03 -28.93
C LYS A 504 20.74 -28.21 -28.37
N LEU A 505 21.67 -27.38 -28.81
CA LEU A 505 22.97 -27.25 -28.18
C LEU A 505 22.91 -26.11 -27.16
N LEU A 506 22.93 -26.47 -25.88
CA LEU A 506 23.09 -25.50 -24.79
C LEU A 506 24.58 -25.29 -24.52
N THR A 507 25.05 -24.07 -24.73
CA THR A 507 26.39 -23.64 -24.35
C THR A 507 26.28 -22.74 -23.13
N MET A 508 26.89 -23.16 -22.02
CA MET A 508 27.04 -22.34 -20.82
C MET A 508 28.49 -21.91 -20.72
N GLU A 509 28.73 -20.61 -20.87
CA GLU A 509 30.01 -19.99 -20.59
C GLU A 509 29.97 -19.37 -19.20
N ILE A 510 30.84 -19.84 -18.31
CA ILE A 510 31.08 -19.23 -17.01
C ILE A 510 32.47 -18.62 -17.05
N GLU A 511 32.53 -17.30 -16.96
CA GLU A 511 33.77 -16.57 -16.79
C GLU A 511 34.00 -16.37 -15.30
N LEU A 512 35.09 -16.94 -14.79
CA LEU A 512 35.51 -16.77 -13.40
C LEU A 512 36.55 -15.67 -13.32
N ASN A 513 36.70 -15.11 -12.13
CA ASN A 513 37.91 -14.35 -11.83
C ASN A 513 39.10 -15.31 -11.74
N ASP A 514 39.96 -15.26 -12.77
CA ASP A 514 41.28 -15.88 -12.76
C ASP A 514 42.33 -14.84 -12.35
N MET A 515 43.23 -15.21 -11.45
CA MET A 515 44.43 -14.44 -11.12
C MET A 515 45.55 -14.72 -12.13
N PRO A 516 46.45 -13.77 -12.41
CA PRO A 516 47.88 -14.02 -12.37
C PRO A 516 48.40 -14.20 -10.94
#